data_AF-R7T4S8-F1
#
_entry.id   AF-R7T4S8-F1
#
_cell.length_a   1.000
_cell.length_b   1.000
_cell.length_c   1.000
_cell.angle_alpha   90.00
_cell.angle_beta   90.00
_cell.angle_gamma   90.00
#
_symmetry.space_group_name_H-M   'P 1'
#
loop_
_entity.id
_entity.type
_entity.pdbx_description
1 polymer ?
#
loop_
_entity_poly.entity_id
_entity_poly.type
_entity_poly.pdbx_seq_one_letter_code
_entity_poly.pdbx_strand_id
1 'polypeptide(L)'
;MCEAHYITLYMITVQYPQTYEVRYTFSGAWRENVCVHGDYNGPYRNGLTCAVVGTQQPWRCYDNYYLDDCCSTCRHIKDQKNNPDCPYGDHNHTCLSIEMSECENPELKKACCERCLGGGGPPIACPLGDLSSSCSIEKNWHCYSLEQRCCSSCLPYKTNISGCKYGDRASWCPNIPPSQCYQDDDLCCEHCNNLRINASDEYCQYGDRAVWCETMTAEQCYISSNAKECCVTCKAMFTGIEGFVDRIKLYRHALEILYSTGCEYGDKADFCQKDNFKPYECYSQESRCCARCAQLRINQTGCKYGDRQSGCAEIDCEDPIRHHACCYTCRNWRAKPAMGDIRVVAY
;
A
#
# COMPACT_ATOMS: atom_id res chain seq x y z
N MET A 1 -28.34 63.33 -24.42
CA MET A 1 -29.35 63.24 -25.49
C MET A 1 -29.91 61.83 -25.42
N CYS A 2 -31.13 61.66 -24.92
CA CYS A 2 -31.81 60.36 -24.84
C CYS A 2 -32.86 60.34 -25.95
N GLU A 3 -32.70 59.47 -26.94
CA GLU A 3 -33.68 59.27 -28.00
C GLU A 3 -34.73 58.26 -27.54
N ALA A 4 -36.00 58.66 -27.62
CA ALA A 4 -37.16 57.82 -27.34
C ALA A 4 -37.56 57.06 -28.62
N HIS A 5 -37.50 55.73 -28.58
CA HIS A 5 -38.03 54.88 -29.64
C HIS A 5 -39.54 54.66 -29.42
N TYR A 6 -40.36 55.15 -30.35
CA TYR A 6 -41.79 54.85 -30.42
C TYR A 6 -42.01 53.51 -31.15
N ILE A 7 -42.81 52.62 -30.55
CA ILE A 7 -43.25 51.37 -31.16
C ILE A 7 -44.61 51.61 -31.83
N THR A 8 -44.70 51.34 -33.13
CA THR A 8 -45.95 51.39 -33.90
C THR A 8 -46.63 50.02 -33.85
N LEU A 9 -47.86 49.95 -33.32
CA LEU A 9 -48.69 48.74 -33.30
C LEU A 9 -49.60 48.71 -34.53
N TYR A 10 -49.61 47.60 -35.27
CA TYR A 10 -50.60 47.32 -36.30
C TYR A 10 -51.69 46.42 -35.73
N MET A 11 -52.95 46.86 -35.80
CA MET A 11 -54.12 46.03 -35.47
C MET A 11 -54.56 45.27 -36.73
N ILE A 12 -54.55 43.94 -36.67
CA ILE A 12 -55.23 43.08 -37.65
C ILE A 12 -56.53 42.62 -37.00
N THR A 13 -57.67 43.10 -37.51
CA THR A 13 -59.00 42.62 -37.10
C THR A 13 -59.39 41.42 -37.94
N VAL A 14 -59.46 40.24 -37.31
CA VAL A 14 -60.09 39.03 -37.86
C VAL A 14 -61.39 38.81 -37.09
N GLN A 15 -62.51 38.69 -37.80
CA GLN A 15 -63.86 38.70 -37.24
C GLN A 15 -64.49 37.30 -37.35
N TYR A 16 -64.45 36.50 -36.29
CA TYR A 16 -65.26 35.27 -36.10
C TYR A 16 -65.53 35.01 -34.60
N PRO A 17 -66.59 34.26 -34.22
CA PRO A 17 -67.29 34.45 -32.95
C PRO A 17 -66.74 33.63 -31.77
N GLN A 18 -66.60 34.33 -30.63
CA GLN A 18 -66.95 33.92 -29.26
C GLN A 18 -66.27 32.66 -28.68
N THR A 19 -64.97 32.76 -28.39
CA THR A 19 -64.38 32.39 -27.08
C THR A 19 -63.20 33.32 -26.80
N TYR A 20 -63.33 34.21 -25.83
CA TYR A 20 -62.24 35.11 -25.44
C TYR A 20 -61.33 34.38 -24.44
N GLU A 21 -60.21 33.86 -24.92
CA GLU A 21 -59.09 33.47 -24.07
C GLU A 21 -58.24 34.75 -23.87
N VAL A 22 -58.28 35.35 -22.68
CA VAL A 22 -57.41 36.50 -22.36
C VAL A 22 -55.99 35.97 -22.19
N ARG A 23 -55.22 35.94 -23.27
CA ARG A 23 -53.77 35.71 -23.21
C ARG A 23 -53.06 37.03 -22.94
N TYR A 24 -52.56 37.19 -21.73
CA TYR A 24 -51.60 38.23 -21.40
C TYR A 24 -50.26 37.86 -22.05
N THR A 25 -49.95 38.42 -23.22
CA THR A 25 -48.57 38.40 -23.73
C THR A 25 -47.81 39.56 -23.10
N PHE A 26 -47.11 39.30 -22.00
CA PHE A 26 -46.11 40.21 -21.47
C PHE A 26 -44.90 40.20 -22.44
N SER A 27 -44.88 41.13 -23.38
CA SER A 27 -43.67 41.47 -24.14
C SER A 27 -42.81 42.43 -23.30
N GLY A 28 -42.43 41.99 -22.11
CA GLY A 28 -41.31 42.57 -21.40
C GLY A 28 -40.05 41.94 -21.96
N ALA A 29 -39.23 42.73 -22.67
CA ALA A 29 -37.84 42.35 -22.84
C ALA A 29 -37.25 42.21 -21.44
N TRP A 30 -37.16 40.98 -20.93
CA TRP A 30 -36.44 40.68 -19.71
C TRP A 30 -35.03 41.20 -19.95
N ARG A 31 -34.68 42.32 -19.31
CA ARG A 31 -33.27 42.66 -19.15
C ARG A 31 -32.73 41.53 -18.30
N GLU A 32 -32.14 40.54 -18.95
CA GLU A 32 -31.32 39.51 -18.32
C GLU A 32 -30.49 40.24 -17.26
N ASN A 33 -30.62 39.84 -15.99
CA ASN A 33 -29.81 40.31 -14.85
C ASN A 33 -30.31 41.47 -13.98
N VAL A 34 -31.61 41.84 -13.96
CA VAL A 34 -32.12 42.78 -12.94
C VAL A 34 -33.15 42.13 -12.02
N CYS A 35 -32.69 41.69 -10.84
CA CYS A 35 -33.54 41.19 -9.75
C CYS A 35 -34.22 42.36 -9.03
N VAL A 36 -35.25 42.96 -9.63
CA VAL A 36 -35.90 44.18 -9.10
C VAL A 36 -36.50 43.96 -7.71
N HIS A 37 -36.95 42.74 -7.42
CA HIS A 37 -37.64 42.39 -6.17
C HIS A 37 -36.81 41.53 -5.20
N GLY A 38 -35.56 41.21 -5.54
CA GLY A 38 -34.74 40.29 -4.77
C GLY A 38 -35.26 38.84 -4.81
N ASP A 39 -34.95 38.08 -3.77
CA ASP A 39 -35.45 36.70 -3.60
C ASP A 39 -36.84 36.67 -2.94
N TYR A 40 -37.60 35.63 -3.25
CA TYR A 40 -38.85 35.32 -2.60
C TYR A 40 -38.61 34.99 -1.12
N ASN A 41 -39.28 35.73 -0.24
CA ASN A 41 -39.09 35.66 1.22
C ASN A 41 -39.87 34.50 1.89
N GLY A 42 -40.72 33.78 1.16
CA GLY A 42 -41.54 32.71 1.70
C GLY A 42 -40.97 31.31 1.45
N PRO A 43 -41.48 30.29 2.16
CA PRO A 43 -41.24 28.90 1.78
C PRO A 43 -42.12 28.50 0.59
N TYR A 44 -41.58 27.67 -0.30
CA TYR A 44 -42.35 26.95 -1.32
C TYR A 44 -43.27 25.89 -0.68
N ARG A 45 -44.19 25.29 -1.45
CA ARG A 45 -45.14 24.27 -0.95
C ARG A 45 -44.48 23.06 -0.27
N ASN A 46 -43.22 22.78 -0.58
CA ASN A 46 -42.40 21.72 0.01
C ASN A 46 -41.48 22.19 1.16
N GLY A 47 -41.66 23.42 1.66
CA GLY A 47 -40.82 24.01 2.71
C GLY A 47 -39.45 24.50 2.24
N LEU A 48 -39.15 24.42 0.94
CA LEU A 48 -37.89 24.92 0.38
C LEU A 48 -37.86 26.45 0.48
N THR A 49 -36.68 27.05 0.67
CA THR A 49 -36.47 28.50 0.62
C THR A 49 -35.32 28.82 -0.33
N CYS A 50 -35.18 30.08 -0.75
CA CYS A 50 -34.05 30.49 -1.58
C CYS A 50 -32.69 30.26 -0.90
N ALA A 51 -32.61 30.38 0.44
CA ALA A 51 -31.40 30.01 1.18
C ALA A 51 -31.03 28.53 1.03
N VAL A 52 -32.02 27.62 1.00
CA VAL A 52 -31.78 26.19 0.77
C VAL A 52 -31.43 25.92 -0.70
N VAL A 53 -32.03 26.62 -1.66
CA VAL A 53 -31.62 26.55 -3.07
C VAL A 53 -30.16 26.97 -3.23
N GLY A 54 -29.77 28.07 -2.59
CA GLY A 54 -28.41 28.62 -2.64
C GLY A 54 -27.33 27.69 -2.09
N THR A 55 -27.69 26.86 -1.12
CA THR A 55 -26.72 26.04 -0.37
C THR A 55 -26.83 24.55 -0.70
N GLN A 56 -28.02 23.98 -0.75
CA GLN A 56 -28.22 22.53 -0.84
C GLN A 56 -28.71 22.07 -2.22
N GLN A 57 -29.41 22.93 -2.97
CA GLN A 57 -30.02 22.56 -4.24
C GLN A 57 -29.76 23.57 -5.37
N PRO A 58 -28.50 23.93 -5.66
CA PRO A 58 -28.19 24.98 -6.62
C PRO A 58 -28.64 24.63 -8.05
N TRP A 59 -28.76 23.33 -8.38
CA TRP A 59 -29.31 22.86 -9.65
C TRP A 59 -30.76 23.30 -9.90
N ARG A 60 -31.52 23.67 -8.84
CA ARG A 60 -32.87 24.23 -8.98
C ARG A 60 -32.86 25.54 -9.76
N CYS A 61 -31.75 26.28 -9.76
CA CYS A 61 -31.60 27.51 -10.54
C CYS A 61 -31.64 27.31 -12.06
N TYR A 62 -31.58 26.06 -12.55
CA TYR A 62 -31.84 25.76 -13.97
C TYR A 62 -33.34 25.70 -14.32
N ASP A 63 -34.23 25.67 -13.33
CA ASP A 63 -35.68 25.75 -13.51
C ASP A 63 -36.12 27.21 -13.36
N ASN A 64 -36.76 27.75 -14.41
CA ASN A 64 -37.22 29.14 -14.48
C ASN A 64 -38.07 29.53 -13.26
N TYR A 65 -38.84 28.60 -12.69
CA TYR A 65 -39.64 28.85 -11.50
C TYR A 65 -38.78 29.31 -10.32
N TYR A 66 -37.69 28.59 -10.04
CA TYR A 66 -36.77 28.94 -8.94
C TYR A 66 -35.79 30.04 -9.35
N LEU A 67 -35.44 30.15 -10.63
CA LEU A 67 -34.57 31.22 -11.12
C LEU A 67 -35.21 32.60 -10.94
N ASP A 68 -36.51 32.71 -11.22
CA ASP A 68 -37.26 33.96 -11.06
C ASP A 68 -37.52 34.28 -9.59
N ASP A 69 -37.99 33.29 -8.81
CA ASP A 69 -38.30 33.47 -7.40
C ASP A 69 -37.02 33.61 -6.54
N CYS A 70 -35.89 32.99 -6.91
CA CYS A 70 -34.61 33.10 -6.19
C CYS A 70 -33.54 33.85 -7.00
N CYS A 71 -33.95 34.92 -7.69
CA CYS A 71 -33.11 35.66 -8.62
C CYS A 71 -31.76 36.11 -8.06
N SER A 72 -31.72 36.72 -6.86
CA SER A 72 -30.48 37.20 -6.25
C SER A 72 -29.59 36.03 -5.82
N THR A 73 -30.18 34.98 -5.24
CA THR A 73 -29.43 33.78 -4.84
C THR A 73 -28.82 33.06 -6.05
N CYS A 74 -29.63 32.77 -7.08
CA CYS A 74 -29.14 32.07 -8.27
C CYS A 74 -28.09 32.91 -9.00
N ARG A 75 -28.27 34.22 -9.09
CA ARG A 75 -27.24 35.13 -9.63
C ARG A 75 -25.94 35.04 -8.85
N HIS A 76 -25.99 35.07 -7.52
CA HIS A 76 -24.79 34.97 -6.70
C HIS A 76 -24.06 33.64 -6.93
N ILE A 77 -24.77 32.51 -7.02
CA ILE A 77 -24.15 31.22 -7.38
C ILE A 77 -23.47 31.32 -8.75
N LYS A 78 -24.17 31.88 -9.75
CA LYS A 78 -23.64 32.07 -11.11
C LYS A 78 -22.38 32.91 -11.14
N ASP A 79 -22.37 34.02 -10.42
CA ASP A 79 -21.23 34.92 -10.35
C ASP A 79 -20.04 34.28 -9.61
N GLN A 80 -20.30 33.35 -8.68
CA GLN A 80 -19.24 32.57 -8.01
C GLN A 80 -18.66 31.45 -8.88
N LYS A 81 -19.43 30.92 -9.84
CA LYS A 81 -18.99 29.84 -10.72
C LYS A 81 -18.36 30.43 -11.99
N ASN A 82 -17.04 30.32 -12.11
CA ASN A 82 -16.31 30.64 -13.35
C ASN A 82 -16.50 29.57 -14.45
N ASN A 83 -17.64 28.89 -14.49
CA ASN A 83 -17.93 27.85 -15.47
C ASN A 83 -19.20 28.21 -16.26
N PRO A 84 -19.08 28.70 -17.51
CA PRO A 84 -20.24 29.09 -18.30
C PRO A 84 -21.12 27.88 -18.69
N ASP A 85 -20.56 26.67 -18.72
CA ASP A 85 -21.31 25.44 -18.99
C ASP A 85 -22.06 24.92 -17.75
N CYS A 86 -21.67 25.39 -16.55
CA CYS A 86 -22.25 25.00 -15.26
C CYS A 86 -22.47 26.20 -14.34
N PRO A 87 -23.25 27.22 -14.75
CA PRO A 87 -23.40 28.45 -13.97
C PRO A 87 -23.93 28.19 -12.56
N TYR A 88 -24.68 27.11 -12.34
CA TYR A 88 -25.22 26.76 -11.02
C TYR A 88 -24.66 25.44 -10.48
N GLY A 89 -23.55 24.95 -11.05
CA GLY A 89 -23.02 23.62 -10.79
C GLY A 89 -23.72 22.53 -11.60
N ASP A 90 -23.71 21.29 -11.10
CA ASP A 90 -24.38 20.16 -11.72
C ASP A 90 -25.89 20.42 -11.91
N HIS A 91 -26.49 19.96 -13.00
CA HIS A 91 -27.92 20.08 -13.31
C HIS A 91 -28.81 19.06 -12.56
N ASN A 92 -28.21 18.05 -11.93
CA ASN A 92 -28.96 17.00 -11.25
C ASN A 92 -28.26 16.59 -9.93
N HIS A 93 -29.04 16.43 -8.86
CA HIS A 93 -28.54 15.94 -7.58
C HIS A 93 -27.93 14.53 -7.62
N THR A 94 -28.30 13.71 -8.61
CA THR A 94 -27.74 12.35 -8.76
C THR A 94 -26.27 12.35 -9.16
N CYS A 95 -25.72 13.50 -9.56
CA CYS A 95 -24.31 13.65 -9.93
C CYS A 95 -23.32 13.40 -8.78
N LEU A 96 -23.80 13.38 -7.54
CA LEU A 96 -23.00 12.97 -6.38
C LEU A 96 -22.66 11.47 -6.37
N SER A 97 -23.44 10.65 -7.09
CA SER A 97 -23.33 9.19 -7.07
C SER A 97 -22.68 8.61 -8.33
N ILE A 98 -22.36 9.43 -9.33
CA ILE A 98 -21.74 8.94 -10.56
C ILE A 98 -20.23 8.70 -10.38
N GLU A 99 -19.75 7.60 -10.96
CA GLU A 99 -18.33 7.30 -11.08
C GLU A 99 -17.67 8.16 -12.16
N MET A 100 -16.35 8.39 -12.05
CA MET A 100 -15.62 9.23 -13.02
C MET A 100 -15.62 8.62 -14.44
N SER A 101 -15.68 7.28 -14.53
CA SER A 101 -15.84 6.55 -15.79
C SER A 101 -17.17 6.85 -16.48
N GLU A 102 -18.23 7.13 -15.74
CA GLU A 102 -19.56 7.42 -16.31
C GLU A 102 -19.62 8.80 -16.98
N CYS A 103 -18.66 9.69 -16.71
CA CYS A 103 -18.52 10.98 -17.38
C CYS A 103 -18.13 10.88 -18.86
N GLU A 104 -17.82 9.68 -19.37
CA GLU A 104 -17.67 9.44 -20.82
C GLU A 104 -19.00 9.56 -21.56
N ASN A 105 -20.13 9.38 -20.87
CA ASN A 105 -21.45 9.58 -21.45
C ASN A 105 -21.73 11.10 -21.61
N PRO A 106 -21.98 11.61 -22.83
CA PRO A 106 -22.17 13.04 -23.07
C PRO A 106 -23.39 13.63 -22.34
N GLU A 107 -24.45 12.85 -22.12
CA GLU A 107 -25.64 13.31 -21.39
C GLU A 107 -25.34 13.45 -19.89
N LEU A 108 -24.63 12.49 -19.29
CA LEU A 108 -24.18 12.59 -17.91
C LEU A 108 -23.14 13.70 -17.75
N LYS A 109 -22.23 13.86 -18.71
CA LYS A 109 -21.25 14.95 -18.71
C LYS A 109 -21.93 16.32 -18.75
N LYS A 110 -23.02 16.46 -19.50
CA LYS A 110 -23.81 17.70 -19.54
C LYS A 110 -24.61 17.90 -18.24
N ALA A 111 -25.24 16.84 -17.72
CA ALA A 111 -26.02 16.92 -16.49
C ALA A 111 -25.16 17.11 -15.23
N CYS A 112 -23.94 16.56 -15.23
CA CYS A 112 -23.00 16.51 -14.11
C CYS A 112 -21.71 17.26 -14.46
N CYS A 113 -21.89 18.43 -15.07
CA CYS A 113 -20.81 19.13 -15.72
C CYS A 113 -19.77 19.69 -14.74
N GLU A 114 -20.12 19.99 -13.48
CA GLU A 114 -19.13 20.38 -12.48
C GLU A 114 -18.33 19.16 -12.01
N ARG A 115 -19.02 18.04 -11.74
CA ARG A 115 -18.38 16.77 -11.35
C ARG A 115 -17.43 16.24 -12.43
N CYS A 116 -17.85 16.29 -13.70
CA CYS A 116 -17.10 15.74 -14.83
C CYS A 116 -16.00 16.67 -15.36
N LEU A 117 -16.11 18.00 -15.20
CA LEU A 117 -15.07 18.96 -15.61
C LEU A 117 -14.02 19.18 -14.52
N GLY A 118 -14.32 18.89 -13.24
CA GLY A 118 -13.42 19.05 -12.10
C GLY A 118 -12.17 18.15 -12.10
N GLY A 119 -11.91 17.41 -13.18
CA GLY A 119 -10.64 16.75 -13.45
C GLY A 119 -10.11 15.92 -12.28
N GLY A 120 -10.88 14.95 -11.79
CA GLY A 120 -10.37 13.90 -10.89
C GLY A 120 -9.68 14.37 -9.60
N GLY A 121 -9.77 15.65 -9.23
CA GLY A 121 -9.34 16.10 -7.91
C GLY A 121 -10.22 15.41 -6.87
N PRO A 122 -9.67 14.90 -5.75
CA PRO A 122 -10.50 14.43 -4.66
C PRO A 122 -11.49 15.55 -4.35
N PRO A 123 -12.80 15.24 -4.20
CA PRO A 123 -13.83 16.25 -4.00
C PRO A 123 -13.32 17.24 -2.96
N ILE A 124 -13.36 18.54 -3.30
CA ILE A 124 -13.09 19.63 -2.34
C ILE A 124 -13.89 19.24 -1.09
N ALA A 125 -13.17 18.88 -0.03
CA ALA A 125 -13.74 18.13 1.07
C ALA A 125 -14.78 19.01 1.76
N CYS A 126 -16.06 18.65 1.64
CA CYS A 126 -17.21 19.36 2.21
C CYS A 126 -17.40 20.81 1.77
N PRO A 127 -17.91 21.07 0.55
CA PRO A 127 -18.30 22.42 0.18
C PRO A 127 -19.43 22.98 1.04
N LEU A 128 -20.20 22.14 1.74
CA LEU A 128 -21.42 22.51 2.47
C LEU A 128 -21.39 22.24 3.97
N GLY A 129 -20.23 21.91 4.55
CA GLY A 129 -20.18 21.56 5.96
C GLY A 129 -20.68 20.13 6.24
N ASP A 130 -21.05 19.86 7.50
CA ASP A 130 -21.78 18.64 7.87
C ASP A 130 -23.27 18.75 7.48
N LEU A 131 -23.81 17.70 6.88
CA LEU A 131 -25.23 17.64 6.46
C LEU A 131 -26.17 17.32 7.62
N SER A 132 -25.66 16.85 8.75
CA SER A 132 -26.44 16.54 9.95
C SER A 132 -25.94 17.34 11.15
N SER A 133 -26.86 17.90 11.92
CA SER A 133 -26.56 18.49 13.23
C SER A 133 -26.14 17.46 14.27
N SER A 134 -26.35 16.16 14.01
CA SER A 134 -25.96 15.06 14.89
C SER A 134 -24.55 14.51 14.63
N CYS A 135 -23.71 15.22 13.88
CA CYS A 135 -22.33 14.83 13.60
C CYS A 135 -21.42 15.00 14.82
N SER A 136 -21.59 14.11 15.81
CA SER A 136 -20.69 13.96 16.96
C SER A 136 -19.78 12.75 16.72
N ILE A 137 -18.61 12.98 16.12
CA ILE A 137 -17.62 11.93 15.88
C ILE A 137 -16.82 11.70 17.17
N GLU A 138 -17.22 10.69 17.96
CA GLU A 138 -16.46 10.31 19.16
C GLU A 138 -15.17 9.56 18.83
N LYS A 139 -15.15 8.84 17.71
CA LYS A 139 -14.08 7.94 17.28
C LYS A 139 -13.87 8.06 15.78
N ASN A 140 -12.61 8.10 15.37
CA ASN A 140 -12.19 8.24 13.97
C ASN A 140 -12.82 7.18 13.05
N TRP A 141 -12.93 5.92 13.50
CA TRP A 141 -13.52 4.86 12.68
C TRP A 141 -15.01 5.07 12.34
N HIS A 142 -15.75 5.91 13.09
CA HIS A 142 -17.12 6.28 12.71
C HIS A 142 -17.17 7.03 11.37
N CYS A 143 -16.07 7.68 10.97
CA CYS A 143 -16.02 8.40 9.70
C CYS A 143 -16.12 7.50 8.47
N TYR A 144 -15.75 6.22 8.57
CA TYR A 144 -15.92 5.28 7.44
C TYR A 144 -17.39 5.08 7.03
N SER A 145 -18.35 5.20 7.98
CA SER A 145 -19.78 5.07 7.70
C SER A 145 -20.53 6.41 7.64
N LEU A 146 -19.92 7.48 8.18
CA LEU A 146 -20.55 8.79 8.31
C LEU A 146 -19.99 9.85 7.37
N GLU A 147 -18.90 9.61 6.63
CA GLU A 147 -18.25 10.62 5.79
C GLU A 147 -19.23 11.41 4.92
N GLN A 148 -20.18 10.75 4.26
CA GLN A 148 -21.14 11.42 3.37
C GLN A 148 -22.04 12.44 4.09
N ARG A 149 -22.27 12.28 5.40
CA ARG A 149 -23.13 13.14 6.21
C ARG A 149 -22.36 14.06 7.15
N CYS A 150 -21.16 13.66 7.57
CA CYS A 150 -20.36 14.31 8.60
C CYS A 150 -18.94 14.64 8.12
N CYS A 151 -18.79 15.04 6.85
CA CYS A 151 -17.47 15.13 6.26
C CYS A 151 -16.61 16.29 6.82
N SER A 152 -17.21 17.37 7.34
CA SER A 152 -16.45 18.43 8.01
C SER A 152 -15.97 17.98 9.39
N SER A 153 -16.81 17.27 10.14
CA SER A 153 -16.43 16.63 11.39
C SER A 153 -15.39 15.52 11.22
N CYS A 154 -15.38 14.86 10.05
CA CYS A 154 -14.41 13.81 9.74
C CYS A 154 -13.08 14.32 9.18
N LEU A 155 -13.03 15.57 8.73
CA LEU A 155 -11.83 16.16 8.14
C LEU A 155 -10.60 16.13 9.06
N PRO A 156 -10.70 16.40 10.39
CA PRO A 156 -9.56 16.33 11.31
C PRO A 156 -8.96 14.92 11.46
N TYR A 157 -9.74 13.87 11.19
CA TYR A 157 -9.28 12.48 11.29
C TYR A 157 -8.68 11.95 9.99
N LYS A 158 -8.73 12.74 8.91
CA LYS A 158 -8.30 12.28 7.60
C LYS A 158 -6.78 12.08 7.58
N THR A 159 -6.33 10.86 7.25
CA THR A 159 -4.92 10.52 7.11
C THR A 159 -4.51 10.43 5.64
N ASN A 160 -3.20 10.40 5.38
CA ASN A 160 -2.64 10.14 4.05
C ASN A 160 -2.21 8.68 3.85
N ILE A 161 -2.60 7.77 4.76
CA ILE A 161 -2.23 6.37 4.69
C ILE A 161 -3.20 5.64 3.73
N SER A 162 -2.66 4.99 2.71
CA SER A 162 -3.46 4.24 1.72
C SER A 162 -4.29 3.16 2.40
N GLY A 163 -5.60 3.09 2.12
CA GLY A 163 -6.53 2.17 2.79
C GLY A 163 -7.03 2.61 4.17
N CYS A 164 -6.43 3.66 4.74
CA CYS A 164 -6.66 4.14 6.11
C CYS A 164 -7.13 5.58 6.18
N LYS A 165 -8.13 5.93 5.35
CA LYS A 165 -8.56 7.32 5.20
C LYS A 165 -8.80 8.04 6.52
N TYR A 166 -9.27 7.34 7.56
CA TYR A 166 -9.51 7.89 8.89
C TYR A 166 -8.73 7.19 10.01
N GLY A 167 -7.66 6.48 9.67
CA GLY A 167 -6.91 5.65 10.62
C GLY A 167 -7.53 4.27 10.81
N ASP A 168 -7.25 3.65 11.96
CA ASP A 168 -7.76 2.32 12.32
C ASP A 168 -9.30 2.26 12.35
N ARG A 169 -9.85 1.11 11.95
CA ARG A 169 -11.29 0.82 11.88
C ARG A 169 -11.84 0.10 13.11
N ALA A 170 -10.97 -0.34 14.02
CA ALA A 170 -11.35 -1.06 15.22
C ALA A 170 -10.62 -0.54 16.45
N SER A 171 -11.31 -0.54 17.60
CA SER A 171 -10.78 -0.01 18.86
C SER A 171 -9.70 -0.89 19.49
N TRP A 172 -9.60 -2.16 19.10
CA TRP A 172 -8.65 -3.12 19.65
C TRP A 172 -7.29 -3.14 18.93
N CYS A 173 -7.14 -2.36 17.85
CA CYS A 173 -5.91 -2.30 17.05
C CYS A 173 -4.63 -1.97 17.85
N PRO A 174 -4.62 -1.05 18.82
CA PRO A 174 -3.40 -0.76 19.59
C PRO A 174 -2.81 -1.94 20.37
N ASN A 175 -3.59 -3.02 20.56
CA ASN A 175 -3.19 -4.18 21.37
C ASN A 175 -2.75 -5.38 20.53
N ILE A 176 -2.78 -5.31 19.19
CA ILE A 176 -2.39 -6.45 18.36
C ILE A 176 -0.86 -6.53 18.20
N PRO A 177 -0.27 -7.74 18.22
CA PRO A 177 1.13 -7.94 17.90
C PRO A 177 1.39 -7.80 16.39
N PRO A 178 2.64 -7.57 15.95
CA PRO A 178 2.98 -7.45 14.53
C PRO A 178 2.53 -8.64 13.67
N SER A 179 2.57 -9.86 14.21
CA SER A 179 2.12 -11.07 13.52
C SER A 179 0.63 -11.04 13.15
N GLN A 180 -0.21 -10.31 13.89
CA GLN A 180 -1.64 -10.23 13.63
C GLN A 180 -1.98 -9.26 12.49
N CYS A 181 -1.07 -8.35 12.14
CA CYS A 181 -1.22 -7.47 10.98
C CYS A 181 -1.28 -8.21 9.64
N TYR A 182 -0.87 -9.47 9.56
CA TYR A 182 -1.05 -10.26 8.34
C TYR A 182 -2.51 -10.69 8.08
N GLN A 183 -3.39 -10.56 9.07
CA GLN A 183 -4.82 -10.92 8.97
C GLN A 183 -5.72 -9.69 9.12
N ASP A 184 -5.30 -8.73 9.95
CA ASP A 184 -6.12 -7.60 10.37
C ASP A 184 -5.63 -6.25 9.81
N ASP A 185 -4.74 -6.22 8.79
CA ASP A 185 -4.24 -4.94 8.24
C ASP A 185 -5.36 -4.06 7.71
N ASP A 186 -6.42 -4.60 7.11
CA ASP A 186 -7.57 -3.81 6.64
C ASP A 186 -8.31 -3.09 7.78
N LEU A 187 -8.34 -3.69 8.97
CA LEU A 187 -9.02 -3.15 10.16
C LEU A 187 -8.10 -2.27 11.00
N CYS A 188 -6.82 -2.62 11.08
CA CYS A 188 -5.82 -1.98 11.93
C CYS A 188 -4.73 -1.31 11.11
N CYS A 189 -5.15 -0.68 10.03
CA CYS A 189 -4.28 -0.31 8.95
C CYS A 189 -3.27 0.80 9.33
N GLU A 190 -3.62 1.73 10.24
CA GLU A 190 -2.70 2.76 10.72
C GLU A 190 -1.72 2.17 11.73
N HIS A 191 -2.20 1.36 12.69
CA HIS A 191 -1.35 0.67 13.65
C HIS A 191 -0.38 -0.29 12.96
N CYS A 192 -0.86 -1.10 12.02
CA CYS A 192 -0.04 -2.01 11.23
C CYS A 192 0.96 -1.27 10.35
N ASN A 193 0.59 -0.13 9.77
CA ASN A 193 1.53 0.71 9.04
C ASN A 193 2.67 1.22 9.94
N ASN A 194 2.39 1.52 11.21
CA ASN A 194 3.42 1.90 12.20
C ASN A 194 4.29 0.73 12.67
N LEU A 195 3.81 -0.51 12.56
CA LEU A 195 4.56 -1.73 12.84
C LEU A 195 5.35 -2.27 11.64
N ARG A 196 5.22 -1.64 10.46
CA ARG A 196 5.96 -2.08 9.27
C ARG A 196 7.47 -1.95 9.49
N ILE A 197 8.19 -3.01 9.20
CA ILE A 197 9.65 -2.99 9.12
C ILE A 197 10.08 -2.72 7.68
N ASN A 198 11.22 -2.05 7.49
CA ASN A 198 11.84 -1.86 6.18
C ASN A 198 12.45 -3.18 5.68
N ALA A 199 11.61 -4.20 5.48
CA ALA A 199 11.98 -5.43 4.82
C ALA A 199 11.84 -5.22 3.31
N SER A 200 12.92 -5.52 2.58
CA SER A 200 12.87 -5.66 1.12
C SER A 200 11.99 -6.84 0.66
N ASP A 201 11.58 -7.68 1.61
CA ASP A 201 10.76 -8.87 1.38
C ASP A 201 9.29 -8.54 1.68
N GLU A 202 8.47 -8.58 0.62
CA GLU A 202 7.02 -8.37 0.66
C GLU A 202 6.33 -9.32 1.66
N TYR A 203 6.92 -10.50 1.92
CA TYR A 203 6.35 -11.48 2.83
C TYR A 203 6.59 -11.19 4.32
N CYS A 204 7.44 -10.21 4.63
CA CYS A 204 7.95 -9.91 5.98
C CYS A 204 7.73 -8.47 6.43
N GLN A 205 6.73 -7.82 5.84
CA GLN A 205 6.44 -6.41 6.07
C GLN A 205 6.20 -6.05 7.55
N TYR A 206 5.75 -6.99 8.39
CA TYR A 206 5.52 -6.77 9.83
C TYR A 206 6.43 -7.62 10.72
N GLY A 207 7.46 -8.26 10.14
CA GLY A 207 8.33 -9.20 10.83
C GLY A 207 7.79 -10.64 10.84
N ASP A 208 8.08 -11.38 11.91
CA ASP A 208 7.66 -12.77 12.06
C ASP A 208 6.13 -12.90 12.13
N ARG A 209 5.57 -13.86 11.38
CA ARG A 209 4.14 -14.14 11.25
C ARG A 209 3.60 -15.02 12.38
N ALA A 210 4.48 -15.71 13.10
CA ALA A 210 4.09 -16.59 14.18
C ALA A 210 4.78 -16.25 15.49
N VAL A 211 4.03 -16.28 16.59
CA VAL A 211 4.58 -16.03 17.93
C VAL A 211 5.59 -17.09 18.38
N TRP A 212 5.51 -18.31 17.83
CA TRP A 212 6.44 -19.40 18.18
C TRP A 212 7.82 -19.26 17.53
N CYS A 213 8.03 -18.24 16.69
CA CYS A 213 9.35 -17.97 16.10
C CYS A 213 10.43 -17.66 17.16
N GLU A 214 10.04 -17.13 18.32
CA GLU A 214 10.95 -16.80 19.43
C GLU A 214 11.69 -18.02 20.01
N THR A 215 11.12 -19.22 19.87
CA THR A 215 11.71 -20.47 20.39
C THR A 215 12.36 -21.32 19.31
N MET A 216 12.48 -20.78 18.09
CA MET A 216 13.08 -21.52 16.98
C MET A 216 14.57 -21.75 17.16
N THR A 217 15.04 -22.88 16.62
CA THR A 217 16.46 -23.14 16.38
C THR A 217 16.83 -22.90 14.92
N ALA A 218 18.12 -22.71 14.67
CA ALA A 218 18.65 -22.56 13.32
C ALA A 218 18.33 -23.75 12.40
N GLU A 219 18.29 -24.98 12.94
CA GLU A 219 17.91 -26.18 12.20
C GLU A 219 16.47 -26.08 11.65
N GLN A 220 15.56 -25.52 12.44
CA GLN A 220 14.15 -25.39 12.04
C GLN A 220 13.96 -24.35 10.93
N CYS A 221 14.89 -23.42 10.72
CA CYS A 221 14.86 -22.46 9.62
C CYS A 221 15.11 -23.10 8.25
N TYR A 222 15.68 -24.30 8.19
CA TYR A 222 15.81 -25.05 6.93
C TYR A 222 14.46 -25.60 6.43
N ILE A 223 13.41 -25.60 7.26
CA ILE A 223 12.07 -25.98 6.84
C ILE A 223 11.43 -24.77 6.15
N SER A 224 11.11 -24.89 4.86
CA SER A 224 10.64 -23.77 4.04
C SER A 224 9.37 -23.09 4.56
N SER A 225 8.49 -23.82 5.25
CA SER A 225 7.31 -23.21 5.91
C SER A 225 7.74 -22.33 7.08
N ASN A 226 8.67 -22.79 7.91
CA ASN A 226 9.15 -22.04 9.07
C ASN A 226 9.94 -20.81 8.63
N ALA A 227 10.75 -20.91 7.58
CA ALA A 227 11.47 -19.75 7.03
C ALA A 227 10.52 -18.64 6.55
N LYS A 228 9.33 -19.01 6.04
CA LYS A 228 8.29 -18.04 5.63
C LYS A 228 7.55 -17.44 6.83
N GLU A 229 7.22 -18.26 7.82
CA GLU A 229 6.51 -17.77 9.02
C GLU A 229 7.44 -16.98 9.96
N CYS A 230 8.73 -17.30 10.00
CA CYS A 230 9.71 -16.77 10.96
C CYS A 230 10.87 -16.06 10.27
N CYS A 231 10.54 -15.18 9.33
CA CYS A 231 11.54 -14.64 8.44
C CYS A 231 12.54 -13.65 9.07
N VAL A 232 12.16 -12.84 10.06
CA VAL A 232 13.11 -11.98 10.77
C VAL A 232 14.02 -12.84 11.63
N THR A 233 13.45 -13.79 12.37
CA THR A 233 14.22 -14.72 13.20
C THR A 233 15.20 -15.55 12.36
N CYS A 234 14.73 -16.18 11.28
CA CYS A 234 15.58 -16.99 10.42
C CYS A 234 16.62 -16.16 9.67
N LYS A 235 16.30 -14.91 9.28
CA LYS A 235 17.29 -13.98 8.70
C LYS A 235 18.35 -13.57 9.72
N ALA A 236 17.99 -13.40 10.99
CA ALA A 236 18.96 -13.10 12.05
C ALA A 236 19.88 -14.29 12.36
N MET A 237 19.39 -15.53 12.20
CA MET A 237 20.19 -16.76 12.32
C MET A 237 21.02 -17.06 11.05
N PHE A 238 20.76 -16.36 9.95
CA PHE A 238 21.50 -16.52 8.71
C PHE A 238 22.95 -16.07 8.88
N THR A 239 23.90 -16.98 8.69
CA THR A 239 25.33 -16.73 8.96
C THR A 239 26.05 -15.98 7.83
N GLY A 240 25.34 -15.61 6.76
CA GLY A 240 25.94 -14.93 5.61
C GLY A 240 26.72 -15.84 4.67
N ILE A 241 26.74 -17.15 4.92
CA ILE A 241 27.23 -18.12 3.94
C ILE A 241 26.15 -18.19 2.85
N GLU A 242 26.31 -17.40 1.78
CA GLU A 242 25.37 -17.29 0.66
C GLU A 242 25.15 -18.66 -0.03
N GLY A 243 24.21 -19.42 0.52
CA GLY A 243 23.57 -20.57 -0.09
C GLY A 243 22.20 -20.17 -0.64
N PHE A 244 22.20 -19.52 -1.81
CA PHE A 244 21.19 -19.81 -2.84
C PHE A 244 19.70 -19.45 -2.60
N VAL A 245 19.37 -18.34 -1.91
CA VAL A 245 17.94 -17.94 -1.81
C VAL A 245 17.44 -17.19 -3.06
N ASP A 246 18.33 -16.64 -3.91
CA ASP A 246 17.93 -15.83 -5.08
C ASP A 246 17.86 -16.58 -6.43
N ARG A 247 18.03 -17.92 -6.45
CA ARG A 247 18.09 -18.70 -7.72
C ARG A 247 16.98 -19.74 -7.92
N ILE A 248 15.80 -19.52 -7.35
CA ILE A 248 14.61 -20.31 -7.69
C ILE A 248 14.21 -20.18 -9.19
N LYS A 249 14.78 -19.23 -9.95
CA LYS A 249 14.56 -19.13 -11.40
C LYS A 249 15.48 -20.00 -12.29
N LEU A 250 16.45 -20.77 -11.75
CA LEU A 250 17.44 -21.47 -12.59
C LEU A 250 17.50 -23.01 -12.40
N TYR A 251 16.35 -23.65 -12.18
CA TYR A 251 16.23 -25.09 -11.86
C TYR A 251 16.36 -26.06 -13.06
N ARG A 252 17.49 -26.05 -13.79
CA ARG A 252 17.79 -27.22 -14.66
C ARG A 252 19.24 -27.69 -14.70
N HIS A 253 20.20 -26.97 -14.10
CA HIS A 253 21.60 -27.41 -14.09
C HIS A 253 22.23 -27.53 -12.70
N ALA A 254 21.48 -27.26 -11.63
CA ALA A 254 21.99 -27.25 -10.26
C ALA A 254 21.89 -28.59 -9.50
N LEU A 255 21.58 -29.70 -10.17
CA LEU A 255 21.47 -31.02 -9.53
C LEU A 255 22.83 -31.58 -9.05
N GLU A 256 23.95 -31.05 -9.54
CA GLU A 256 25.30 -31.45 -9.08
C GLU A 256 25.91 -30.54 -8.00
N ILE A 257 25.30 -29.39 -7.67
CA ILE A 257 25.78 -28.49 -6.60
C ILE A 257 25.04 -28.74 -5.26
N LEU A 258 23.91 -29.44 -5.29
CA LEU A 258 23.02 -29.71 -4.14
C LEU A 258 23.63 -30.53 -2.99
N TYR A 259 24.84 -31.07 -3.13
CA TYR A 259 25.53 -31.74 -2.03
C TYR A 259 26.49 -30.84 -1.23
N SER A 260 26.68 -29.59 -1.63
CA SER A 260 27.57 -28.62 -0.95
C SER A 260 26.86 -27.37 -0.41
N THR A 261 25.58 -27.19 -0.67
CA THR A 261 24.82 -25.98 -0.30
C THR A 261 23.68 -26.36 0.64
N GLY A 262 23.79 -25.97 1.91
CA GLY A 262 22.76 -26.16 2.93
C GLY A 262 23.25 -25.70 4.30
N CYS A 263 23.97 -24.59 4.33
CA CYS A 263 24.76 -24.11 5.49
C CYS A 263 24.52 -22.64 5.80
N GLU A 264 23.57 -22.08 5.05
CA GLU A 264 23.22 -20.69 5.07
C GLU A 264 22.67 -20.23 6.45
N TYR A 265 22.07 -21.14 7.20
CA TYR A 265 21.63 -20.92 8.60
C TYR A 265 22.58 -21.53 9.64
N GLY A 266 23.82 -21.89 9.28
CA GLY A 266 24.77 -22.48 10.21
C GLY A 266 24.75 -24.01 10.24
N ASP A 267 25.26 -24.61 11.33
CA ASP A 267 25.27 -26.06 11.51
C ASP A 267 23.85 -26.61 11.73
N LYS A 268 23.53 -27.75 11.11
CA LYS A 268 22.24 -28.44 11.22
C LYS A 268 22.13 -29.37 12.43
N ALA A 269 23.18 -29.50 13.24
CA ALA A 269 23.16 -30.39 14.39
C ALA A 269 23.93 -29.81 15.57
N ASP A 270 23.35 -29.94 16.77
CA ASP A 270 23.92 -29.35 17.98
C ASP A 270 25.30 -29.88 18.34
N PHE A 271 25.61 -31.14 17.97
CA PHE A 271 26.91 -31.74 18.28
C PHE A 271 28.08 -31.07 17.54
N CYS A 272 27.81 -30.27 16.51
CA CYS A 272 28.82 -29.50 15.78
C CYS A 272 29.44 -28.39 16.66
N GLN A 273 28.74 -27.97 17.72
CA GLN A 273 29.17 -26.92 18.64
C GLN A 273 29.92 -27.44 19.89
N LYS A 274 30.21 -28.75 19.97
CA LYS A 274 30.96 -29.30 21.11
C LYS A 274 32.43 -28.85 21.07
N ASP A 275 33.00 -28.52 22.23
CA ASP A 275 34.43 -28.10 22.37
C ASP A 275 35.42 -29.14 21.80
N ASN A 276 35.01 -30.41 21.75
CA ASN A 276 35.82 -31.50 21.25
C ASN A 276 35.56 -31.85 19.78
N PHE A 277 34.80 -31.04 19.03
CA PHE A 277 34.57 -31.30 17.61
C PHE A 277 35.90 -31.27 16.84
N LYS A 278 36.28 -32.41 16.26
CA LYS A 278 37.60 -32.59 15.64
C LYS A 278 37.53 -32.41 14.12
N PRO A 279 38.61 -31.91 13.48
CA PRO A 279 38.59 -31.67 12.04
C PRO A 279 38.30 -32.92 11.19
N TYR A 280 38.69 -34.12 11.64
CA TYR A 280 38.38 -35.35 10.91
C TYR A 280 36.87 -35.68 10.89
N GLU A 281 36.08 -35.20 11.85
CA GLU A 281 34.63 -35.43 11.90
C GLU A 281 33.92 -34.74 10.73
N CYS A 282 34.51 -33.69 10.18
CA CYS A 282 34.00 -33.01 8.99
C CYS A 282 33.97 -33.90 7.74
N TYR A 283 34.78 -34.96 7.65
CA TYR A 283 34.73 -35.84 6.47
C TYR A 283 33.45 -36.69 6.41
N SER A 284 32.79 -36.95 7.54
CA SER A 284 31.52 -37.70 7.58
C SER A 284 30.31 -36.83 7.92
N GLN A 285 30.53 -35.66 8.53
CA GLN A 285 29.47 -34.79 9.02
C GLN A 285 29.40 -33.44 8.29
N GLU A 286 30.11 -33.23 7.17
CA GLU A 286 30.12 -31.95 6.44
C GLU A 286 28.71 -31.41 6.17
N SER A 287 27.77 -32.27 5.77
CA SER A 287 26.39 -31.87 5.48
C SER A 287 25.57 -31.44 6.70
N ARG A 288 26.03 -31.78 7.91
CA ARG A 288 25.38 -31.47 9.19
C ARG A 288 26.12 -30.38 9.97
N CYS A 289 27.45 -30.31 9.87
CA CYS A 289 28.33 -29.42 10.61
C CYS A 289 29.05 -28.42 9.71
N CYS A 290 28.40 -27.93 8.67
CA CYS A 290 29.10 -27.22 7.64
C CYS A 290 29.63 -25.83 8.02
N ALA A 291 28.99 -25.09 8.93
CA ALA A 291 29.54 -23.82 9.38
C ALA A 291 30.82 -24.06 10.19
N ARG A 292 30.78 -25.03 11.11
CA ARG A 292 31.97 -25.45 11.85
C ARG A 292 33.06 -26.01 10.93
N CYS A 293 32.69 -26.85 9.97
CA CYS A 293 33.63 -27.43 9.02
C CYS A 293 34.21 -26.39 8.06
N ALA A 294 33.47 -25.35 7.69
CA ALA A 294 33.99 -24.22 6.93
C ALA A 294 35.09 -23.49 7.71
N GLN A 295 34.93 -23.30 9.02
CA GLN A 295 35.97 -22.70 9.88
C GLN A 295 37.22 -23.57 10.00
N LEU A 296 37.07 -24.90 9.96
CA LEU A 296 38.18 -25.86 10.03
C LEU A 296 38.81 -26.16 8.66
N ARG A 297 38.31 -25.52 7.60
CA ARG A 297 38.76 -25.80 6.23
C ARG A 297 40.17 -25.27 6.02
N ILE A 298 41.06 -26.15 5.60
CA ILE A 298 42.40 -25.82 5.11
C ILE A 298 42.42 -25.93 3.59
N ASN A 299 43.12 -25.03 2.92
CA ASN A 299 43.25 -25.00 1.45
C ASN A 299 44.24 -26.07 0.94
N GLN A 300 44.04 -27.32 1.37
CA GLN A 300 44.87 -28.46 1.03
C GLN A 300 44.08 -29.51 0.24
N THR A 301 44.43 -29.70 -1.03
CA THR A 301 43.86 -30.74 -1.90
C THR A 301 43.98 -32.12 -1.25
N GLY A 302 42.86 -32.83 -1.12
CA GLY A 302 42.78 -34.17 -0.51
C GLY A 302 42.63 -34.18 1.01
N CYS A 303 42.94 -33.06 1.69
CA CYS A 303 42.97 -32.92 3.15
C CYS A 303 42.24 -31.66 3.61
N LYS A 304 41.04 -31.40 3.09
CA LYS A 304 40.36 -30.12 3.25
C LYS A 304 40.08 -29.70 4.70
N TYR A 305 40.19 -30.59 5.68
CA TYR A 305 40.07 -30.27 7.11
C TYR A 305 41.29 -30.75 7.93
N GLY A 306 42.42 -31.07 7.30
CA GLY A 306 43.51 -31.80 7.96
C GLY A 306 43.39 -33.31 7.76
N ASP A 307 43.89 -34.08 8.72
CA ASP A 307 43.85 -35.54 8.67
C ASP A 307 42.41 -36.08 8.75
N ARG A 308 42.16 -37.21 8.09
CA ARG A 308 40.86 -37.91 8.02
C ARG A 308 40.61 -38.83 9.20
N GLN A 309 41.60 -39.04 10.06
CA GLN A 309 41.48 -39.82 11.29
C GLN A 309 42.25 -39.14 12.43
N SER A 310 41.96 -39.54 13.66
CA SER A 310 42.73 -39.12 14.83
C SER A 310 44.03 -39.92 14.96
N GLY A 311 44.97 -39.40 15.75
CA GLY A 311 46.17 -40.14 16.14
C GLY A 311 47.24 -40.30 15.06
N CYS A 312 47.23 -39.46 14.02
CA CYS A 312 48.23 -39.47 12.96
C CYS A 312 49.60 -38.99 13.47
N ALA A 313 50.64 -39.80 13.21
CA ALA A 313 52.04 -39.53 13.49
C ALA A 313 52.90 -39.75 12.23
N GLU A 314 54.17 -39.30 12.25
CA GLU A 314 55.07 -39.40 11.10
C GLU A 314 55.34 -40.85 10.66
N ILE A 315 55.39 -41.78 11.62
CA ILE A 315 55.59 -43.21 11.35
C ILE A 315 54.44 -43.82 10.54
N ASP A 316 53.25 -43.21 10.58
CA ASP A 316 52.09 -43.68 9.84
C ASP A 316 52.21 -43.41 8.33
N CYS A 317 53.19 -42.63 7.92
CA CYS A 317 53.38 -42.24 6.53
C CYS A 317 54.09 -43.30 5.68
N GLU A 318 54.64 -44.33 6.32
CA GLU A 318 55.23 -45.50 5.65
C GLU A 318 54.16 -46.52 5.22
N ASP A 319 53.02 -46.57 5.93
CA ASP A 319 51.88 -47.42 5.58
C ASP A 319 51.00 -46.72 4.52
N PRO A 320 50.85 -47.29 3.30
CA PRO A 320 50.03 -46.69 2.25
C PRO A 320 48.57 -46.44 2.63
N ILE A 321 47.99 -47.26 3.52
CA ILE A 321 46.61 -47.11 3.98
C ILE A 321 46.52 -45.90 4.91
N ARG A 322 47.42 -45.82 5.89
CA ARG A 322 47.46 -44.69 6.83
C ARG A 322 47.90 -43.40 6.16
N HIS A 323 48.70 -43.46 5.11
CA HIS A 323 49.09 -42.27 4.33
C HIS A 323 47.88 -41.52 3.76
N HIS A 324 46.80 -42.21 3.35
CA HIS A 324 45.59 -41.54 2.88
C HIS A 324 44.75 -40.96 4.03
N ALA A 325 44.72 -41.64 5.18
CA ALA A 325 43.99 -41.16 6.34
C ALA A 325 44.72 -40.01 7.07
N CYS A 326 46.06 -40.01 7.08
CA CYS A 326 46.94 -39.04 7.69
C CYS A 326 47.53 -38.05 6.66
N CYS A 327 46.70 -37.64 5.71
CA CYS A 327 47.17 -36.95 4.52
C CYS A 327 47.74 -35.54 4.79
N TYR A 328 47.34 -34.87 5.87
CA TYR A 328 47.92 -33.59 6.28
C TYR A 328 49.28 -33.80 6.95
N THR A 329 49.34 -34.69 7.93
CA THR A 329 50.58 -35.05 8.63
C THR A 329 51.65 -35.54 7.66
N CYS A 330 51.31 -36.47 6.76
CA CYS A 330 52.27 -37.06 5.83
C CYS A 330 52.77 -36.11 4.75
N ARG A 331 51.92 -35.16 4.31
CA ARG A 331 52.37 -34.11 3.38
C ARG A 331 53.41 -33.20 4.04
N ASN A 332 53.18 -32.81 5.29
CA ASN A 332 54.10 -31.95 6.04
C ASN A 332 55.39 -32.68 6.43
N TRP A 333 55.34 -34.00 6.64
CA TRP A 333 56.52 -34.82 6.87
C TRP A 333 57.44 -34.86 5.64
N ARG A 334 56.88 -35.09 4.43
CA ARG A 334 57.67 -35.11 3.18
C ARG A 334 58.33 -33.77 2.84
N ALA A 335 57.85 -32.67 3.41
CA ALA A 335 58.47 -31.36 3.24
C ALA A 335 59.73 -31.17 4.11
N LYS A 336 60.00 -32.07 5.07
CA LYS A 336 61.23 -32.01 5.87
C LYS A 336 62.41 -32.54 5.05
N PRO A 337 63.54 -31.80 4.96
CA PRO A 337 64.74 -32.33 4.35
C PRO A 337 65.14 -33.62 5.09
N ALA A 338 65.43 -34.68 4.33
CA ALA A 338 65.87 -35.95 4.91
C ALA A 338 67.04 -35.66 5.86
N MET A 339 66.84 -35.95 7.15
CA MET A 339 67.74 -35.58 8.25
C MET A 339 69.03 -36.43 8.27
N GLY A 340 69.50 -36.87 7.10
CA GLY A 340 70.55 -37.87 6.94
C GLY A 340 71.55 -37.59 5.81
N ASP A 341 71.40 -36.54 5.00
CA ASP A 341 72.45 -36.18 4.03
C ASP A 341 73.47 -35.21 4.67
N ILE A 342 73.97 -35.58 5.85
CA ILE A 342 75.19 -34.98 6.40
C ILE A 342 76.33 -35.51 5.54
N ARG A 343 76.64 -34.81 4.45
CA ARG A 343 77.92 -34.96 3.78
C ARG A 343 79.00 -34.55 4.78
N VAL A 344 79.64 -35.53 5.41
CA VAL A 344 80.90 -35.33 6.12
C VAL A 344 81.91 -34.87 5.08
N VAL A 345 82.10 -33.57 4.97
CA VAL A 345 83.21 -32.99 4.21
C VAL A 345 84.46 -33.28 5.02
N ALA A 346 85.18 -34.34 4.65
CA ALA A 346 86.53 -34.57 5.16
C ALA A 346 87.44 -33.46 4.63
N TYR A 347 88.05 -32.70 5.54
CA TYR A 347 89.10 -31.71 5.26
C TYR A 347 90.46 -32.39 5.25
#